data_AF-A0A7C5BK48-F1
#
_entry.id   AF-A0A7C5BK48-F1
#
_cell.length_a   1.000
_cell.length_b   1.000
_cell.length_c   1.000
_cell.angle_alpha   90.00
_cell.angle_beta   90.00
_cell.angle_gamma   90.00
#
_symmetry.space_group_name_H-M   'P 1'
#
loop_
_entity.id
_entity.type
_entity.pdbx_description
1 polymer ?
#
loop_
_entity_poly.entity_id
_entity_poly.type
_entity_poly.pdbx_seq_one_letter_code
_entity_poly.pdbx_strand_id
1 'polypeptide(L)'
;DKARLSINDSEVVIVSGSAVSNYDSERQPDFVVTDLDGDLAKLTRLSRSGSICLVHAHGDNIEQIMHAFEICPGPVIPTCQIESFGYTTNFAGFTDGDRSAFFAHFLGSRKIRILGFDFNSPIVKSRTEMETKMKKLQWARSLLSDLYDIRVQRYGRDNIRYL
;
A
#
# COMPACT_ATOMS: atom_id res chain seq x y z
N ASP A 1 1.36 -11.08 -20.52
CA ASP A 1 -0.11 -11.10 -20.45
C ASP A 1 -0.63 -10.50 -19.16
N LYS A 2 -1.12 -9.25 -19.22
CA LYS A 2 -1.86 -8.64 -18.11
C LYS A 2 -3.27 -9.25 -18.15
N ALA A 3 -3.46 -10.41 -17.53
CA ALA A 3 -4.81 -10.89 -17.26
C ALA A 3 -5.54 -9.74 -16.56
N ARG A 4 -6.55 -9.16 -17.23
CA ARG A 4 -7.44 -8.17 -16.62
C ARG A 4 -8.09 -8.89 -15.45
N LEU A 5 -7.58 -8.67 -14.24
CA LEU A 5 -8.21 -9.20 -13.05
C LEU A 5 -9.61 -8.59 -13.00
N SER A 6 -10.64 -9.43 -13.09
CA SER A 6 -12.00 -8.99 -12.84
C SER A 6 -12.09 -8.64 -11.35
N ILE A 7 -12.19 -7.34 -11.07
CA ILE A 7 -12.45 -6.84 -9.72
C ILE A 7 -13.96 -6.92 -9.53
N ASN A 8 -14.41 -7.66 -8.52
CA ASN A 8 -15.84 -7.74 -8.19
C ASN A 8 -16.25 -6.53 -7.33
N ASP A 9 -17.51 -6.12 -7.40
CA ASP A 9 -18.04 -4.96 -6.65
C ASP A 9 -17.95 -5.15 -5.13
N SER A 10 -17.93 -6.40 -4.67
CA SER A 10 -17.77 -6.74 -3.24
C SER A 10 -16.31 -6.68 -2.75
N GLU A 11 -15.33 -6.48 -3.63
CA GLU A 11 -13.92 -6.44 -3.25
C GLU A 11 -13.49 -5.03 -2.89
N VAL A 12 -12.62 -4.89 -1.89
CA VAL A 12 -11.93 -3.63 -1.60
C VAL A 12 -10.62 -3.61 -2.38
N VAL A 13 -10.35 -2.51 -3.08
CA VAL A 13 -9.16 -2.27 -3.89
C VAL A 13 -8.26 -1.26 -3.19
N ILE A 14 -7.03 -1.67 -2.93
CA ILE A 14 -5.98 -0.83 -2.37
C ILE A 14 -4.86 -0.73 -3.40
N VAL A 15 -4.42 0.49 -3.73
CA VAL A 15 -3.30 0.75 -4.63
C VAL A 15 -2.18 1.42 -3.84
N SER A 16 -0.95 0.95 -3.97
CA SER A 16 0.14 1.34 -3.07
C SER A 16 1.37 1.88 -3.80
N GLY A 17 1.88 3.04 -3.38
CA GLY A 17 3.12 3.63 -3.88
C GLY A 17 3.19 3.69 -5.41
N SER A 18 4.28 3.20 -5.97
CA SER A 18 4.51 3.20 -7.43
C SER A 18 3.45 2.47 -8.26
N ALA A 19 2.62 1.61 -7.66
CA ALA A 19 1.51 0.96 -8.35
C ALA A 19 0.44 1.96 -8.82
N VAL A 20 0.37 3.16 -8.21
CA VAL A 20 -0.53 4.25 -8.63
C VAL A 20 -0.32 4.58 -10.12
N SER A 21 0.94 4.71 -10.56
CA SER A 21 1.27 5.02 -11.96
C SER A 21 0.67 4.00 -12.95
N ASN A 22 0.64 2.71 -12.56
CA ASN A 22 0.22 1.60 -13.41
C ASN A 22 -1.24 1.17 -13.20
N TYR A 23 -1.97 1.80 -12.28
CA TYR A 23 -3.37 1.48 -12.03
C TYR A 23 -4.26 2.04 -13.14
N ASP A 24 -4.74 1.16 -14.02
CA ASP A 24 -5.49 1.52 -15.22
C ASP A 24 -6.79 0.70 -15.32
N SER A 25 -7.55 0.70 -14.22
CA SER A 25 -8.88 0.08 -14.15
C SER A 25 -9.96 1.13 -14.35
N GLU A 26 -11.10 0.72 -14.91
CA GLU A 26 -12.31 1.55 -14.96
C GLU A 26 -12.91 1.77 -13.58
N ARG A 27 -12.65 0.84 -12.64
CA ARG A 27 -13.06 0.99 -11.25
C ARG A 27 -12.08 1.91 -10.51
N GLN A 28 -12.60 2.83 -9.71
CA GLN A 28 -11.83 3.63 -8.78
C GLN A 28 -11.33 2.77 -7.60
N PRO A 29 -10.07 2.89 -7.15
CA PRO A 29 -9.64 2.17 -5.96
C PRO A 29 -10.29 2.79 -4.72
N ASP A 30 -10.67 1.96 -3.75
CA ASP A 30 -11.28 2.45 -2.51
C ASP A 30 -10.23 3.19 -1.66
N PHE A 31 -8.99 2.70 -1.68
CA PHE A 31 -7.88 3.26 -0.93
C PHE A 31 -6.60 3.42 -1.76
N VAL A 32 -5.82 4.45 -1.45
CA VAL A 32 -4.45 4.63 -1.95
C VAL A 32 -3.50 4.75 -0.78
N VAL A 33 -2.51 3.87 -0.67
CA VAL A 33 -1.44 3.94 0.35
C VAL A 33 -0.23 4.61 -0.27
N THR A 34 0.28 5.67 0.35
CA THR A 34 1.34 6.50 -0.24
C THR A 34 2.13 7.26 0.81
N ASP A 35 3.41 7.46 0.54
CA ASP A 35 4.30 8.41 1.21
C ASP A 35 4.37 9.77 0.50
N LEU A 36 3.41 10.06 -0.39
CA LEU A 36 3.29 11.27 -1.21
C LEU A 36 4.43 11.41 -2.25
N ASP A 37 4.90 10.30 -2.80
CA ASP A 37 5.86 10.26 -3.90
C ASP A 37 5.25 9.78 -5.24
N GLY A 38 6.10 9.67 -6.27
CA GLY A 38 5.72 9.05 -7.54
C GLY A 38 4.84 9.92 -8.44
N ASP A 39 3.77 9.33 -8.99
CA ASP A 39 2.85 10.01 -9.93
C ASP A 39 1.82 10.85 -9.17
N LEU A 40 2.25 12.02 -8.70
CA LEU A 40 1.43 12.94 -7.90
C LEU A 40 0.18 13.40 -8.64
N ALA A 41 0.27 13.63 -9.97
CA ALA A 41 -0.88 14.06 -10.76
C ALA A 41 -1.99 13.00 -10.76
N LYS A 42 -1.61 11.72 -10.90
CA LYS A 42 -2.56 10.61 -10.82
C LYS A 42 -3.07 10.39 -9.39
N LEU A 43 -2.20 10.48 -8.39
CA LEU A 43 -2.58 10.42 -6.97
C LEU A 43 -3.65 11.49 -6.65
N THR A 44 -3.41 12.75 -7.00
CA THR A 44 -4.36 13.84 -6.79
C THR A 44 -5.68 13.59 -7.51
N ARG A 45 -5.65 13.07 -8.74
CA ARG A 45 -6.87 12.70 -9.47
C ARG A 45 -7.66 11.61 -8.75
N LEU A 46 -6.98 10.57 -8.26
CA LEU A 46 -7.63 9.48 -7.51
C LEU A 46 -8.23 9.98 -6.20
N SER A 47 -7.50 10.82 -5.47
CA SER A 47 -7.99 11.45 -4.24
C SER A 47 -9.24 12.32 -4.49
N ARG A 48 -9.22 13.17 -5.51
CA ARG A 48 -10.38 14.01 -5.91
C ARG A 48 -11.62 13.21 -6.31
N SER A 49 -11.43 12.00 -6.81
CA SER A 49 -12.52 11.10 -7.22
C SER A 49 -13.05 10.24 -6.07
N GLY A 50 -12.58 10.46 -4.84
CA GLY A 50 -13.13 9.88 -3.63
C GLY A 50 -12.33 8.72 -3.05
N SER A 51 -11.19 8.33 -3.65
CA SER A 51 -10.30 7.35 -3.02
C SER A 51 -9.75 7.90 -1.70
N ILE A 52 -9.79 7.08 -0.65
CA ILE A 52 -9.26 7.46 0.65
C ILE A 52 -7.75 7.27 0.64
N CYS A 53 -6.99 8.34 0.88
CA CYS A 53 -5.55 8.31 0.89
C CYS A 53 -5.02 7.97 2.29
N LEU A 54 -4.41 6.80 2.44
CA LEU A 54 -3.61 6.43 3.60
C LEU A 54 -2.22 7.05 3.42
N VAL A 55 -2.03 8.22 4.02
CA VAL A 55 -0.81 9.00 3.89
C VAL A 55 0.15 8.59 4.99
N HIS A 56 1.36 8.17 4.63
CA HIS A 56 2.37 7.78 5.60
C HIS A 56 3.52 8.79 5.66
N ALA A 57 3.80 9.31 6.85
CA ALA A 57 4.95 10.17 7.10
C ALA A 57 6.22 9.35 7.39
N HIS A 58 7.28 9.64 6.63
CA HIS A 58 8.65 9.18 6.84
C HIS A 58 9.54 10.36 7.27
N GLY A 59 10.77 10.07 7.70
CA GLY A 59 11.72 11.11 8.12
C GLY A 59 12.23 12.00 6.99
N ASP A 60 12.09 11.55 5.74
CA ASP A 60 12.60 12.18 4.54
C ASP A 60 11.53 12.87 3.66
N ASN A 61 10.24 12.74 4.00
CA ASN A 61 9.13 13.32 3.23
C ASN A 61 8.42 14.51 3.90
N ILE A 62 9.10 15.18 4.85
CA ILE A 62 8.52 16.29 5.65
C ILE A 62 7.95 17.39 4.74
N GLU A 63 8.66 17.74 3.66
CA GLU A 63 8.19 18.74 2.70
C GLU A 63 6.88 18.32 2.04
N GLN A 64 6.79 17.07 1.55
CA GLN A 64 5.58 16.57 0.90
C GLN A 64 4.41 16.51 1.90
N ILE A 65 4.68 16.16 3.15
CA ILE A 65 3.67 16.15 4.22
C ILE A 65 3.07 17.53 4.46
N MET A 66 3.84 18.62 4.35
CA MET A 66 3.28 19.98 4.46
C MET A 66 2.26 20.29 3.35
N HIS A 67 2.39 19.64 2.20
CA HIS A 67 1.50 19.77 1.05
C HIS A 67 0.50 18.61 0.92
N ALA A 68 0.37 17.76 1.94
CA ALA A 68 -0.43 16.52 1.86
C ALA A 68 -1.87 16.77 1.44
N PHE A 69 -2.51 17.85 1.90
CA PHE A 69 -3.89 18.18 1.54
C PHE A 69 -4.05 18.81 0.15
N GLU A 70 -2.97 19.35 -0.42
CA GLU A 70 -2.95 19.80 -1.82
C GLU A 70 -2.80 18.59 -2.76
N ILE A 71 -1.93 17.64 -2.39
CA ILE A 71 -1.68 16.40 -3.11
C ILE A 71 -2.89 15.46 -3.00
N CYS A 72 -3.46 15.32 -1.81
CA CYS A 72 -4.59 14.45 -1.48
C CYS A 72 -5.79 15.27 -0.97
N PRO A 73 -6.51 15.99 -1.85
CA PRO A 73 -7.62 16.87 -1.45
C PRO A 73 -8.91 16.13 -1.05
N GLY A 74 -8.98 14.81 -1.24
CA GLY A 74 -10.06 13.95 -0.77
C GLY A 74 -9.88 13.51 0.69
N PRO A 75 -10.60 12.45 1.13
CA PRO A 75 -10.44 11.92 2.48
C PRO A 75 -9.03 11.36 2.71
N VAL A 76 -8.43 11.70 3.85
CA VAL A 76 -7.09 11.26 4.24
C VAL A 76 -7.13 10.54 5.58
N ILE A 77 -6.45 9.41 5.67
CA ILE A 77 -6.13 8.72 6.93
C ILE A 77 -4.61 8.84 7.14
N PRO A 78 -4.13 9.65 8.10
CA PRO A 78 -2.71 9.74 8.35
C PRO A 78 -2.21 8.50 9.12
N THR A 79 -1.06 7.97 8.70
CA THR A 79 -0.46 6.74 9.25
C THR A 79 1.00 6.96 9.63
N CYS A 80 1.49 6.17 10.58
CA CYS A 80 2.86 6.26 11.09
C CYS A 80 3.54 4.88 11.13
N GLN A 81 4.85 4.88 11.44
CA GLN A 81 5.68 3.68 11.65
C GLN A 81 6.01 3.45 13.13
N ILE A 82 5.64 4.41 13.98
CA ILE A 82 5.86 4.40 15.42
C ILE A 82 4.54 4.10 16.15
N GLU A 83 4.51 4.18 17.47
CA GLU A 83 3.26 4.11 18.21
C GLU A 83 2.26 5.17 17.71
N SER A 84 0.97 4.79 17.62
CA SER A 84 -0.09 5.70 17.20
C SER A 84 -0.10 6.94 18.09
N PHE A 85 -0.11 8.12 17.46
CA PHE A 85 -0.06 9.39 18.18
C PHE A 85 -0.97 10.43 17.53
N GLY A 86 -1.75 11.13 18.35
CA GLY A 86 -2.72 12.12 17.88
C GLY A 86 -3.72 11.50 16.90
N TYR A 87 -3.78 12.05 15.67
CA TYR A 87 -4.64 11.53 14.60
C TYR A 87 -4.02 10.40 13.78
N THR A 88 -2.74 10.07 14.03
CA THR A 88 -2.04 9.02 13.26
C THR A 88 -2.33 7.64 13.83
N THR A 89 -2.58 6.67 12.93
CA THR A 89 -2.71 5.25 13.30
C THR A 89 -1.57 4.44 12.70
N ASN A 90 -0.92 3.61 13.50
CA ASN A 90 0.00 2.60 13.01
C ASN A 90 -0.74 1.30 12.70
N PHE A 91 -0.86 0.99 11.41
CA PHE A 91 -1.45 -0.27 10.94
C PHE A 91 -0.41 -1.40 10.83
N ALA A 92 0.85 -1.18 11.21
CA ALA A 92 2.02 -1.99 10.88
C ALA A 92 2.40 -1.91 9.38
N GLY A 93 3.38 -2.73 8.98
CA GLY A 93 3.99 -2.70 7.65
C GLY A 93 5.13 -1.69 7.53
N PHE A 94 6.13 -2.05 6.73
CA PHE A 94 7.36 -1.30 6.54
C PHE A 94 7.36 -0.48 5.24
N THR A 95 6.84 -1.04 4.14
CA THR A 95 6.67 -0.36 2.85
C THR A 95 5.18 -0.13 2.56
N ASP A 96 4.85 0.70 1.57
CA ASP A 96 3.46 0.92 1.16
C ASP A 96 2.73 -0.39 0.80
N GLY A 97 3.44 -1.34 0.19
CA GLY A 97 2.86 -2.60 -0.26
C GLY A 97 2.43 -3.50 0.89
N ASP A 98 3.32 -3.79 1.85
CA ASP A 98 2.97 -4.65 2.99
C ASP A 98 2.06 -3.92 3.98
N ARG A 99 2.20 -2.59 4.15
CA ARG A 99 1.24 -1.76 4.87
C ARG A 99 -0.18 -1.90 4.32
N SER A 100 -0.34 -2.00 3.00
CA SER A 100 -1.65 -2.25 2.38
C SER A 100 -2.25 -3.59 2.80
N ALA A 101 -1.43 -4.64 2.94
CA ALA A 101 -1.90 -5.95 3.41
C ALA A 101 -2.31 -5.91 4.89
N PHE A 102 -1.54 -5.23 5.73
CA PHE A 102 -1.91 -5.03 7.13
C PHE A 102 -3.17 -4.18 7.27
N PHE A 103 -3.32 -3.14 6.46
CA PHE A 103 -4.55 -2.35 6.45
C PHE A 103 -5.76 -3.18 6.00
N ALA A 104 -5.61 -4.02 4.98
CA ALA A 104 -6.65 -4.98 4.59
C ALA A 104 -7.02 -5.96 5.72
N HIS A 105 -6.03 -6.37 6.54
CA HIS A 105 -6.28 -7.15 7.73
C HIS A 105 -7.06 -6.36 8.80
N PHE A 106 -6.68 -5.10 9.05
CA PHE A 106 -7.39 -4.20 9.96
C PHE A 106 -8.86 -4.00 9.56
N LEU A 107 -9.15 -3.88 8.25
CA LEU A 107 -10.51 -3.82 7.71
C LEU A 107 -11.31 -5.13 7.88
N GLY A 108 -10.70 -6.19 8.42
CA GLY A 108 -11.37 -7.47 8.66
C GLY A 108 -11.49 -8.35 7.43
N SER A 109 -10.70 -8.09 6.37
CA SER A 109 -10.77 -8.91 5.15
C SER A 109 -10.42 -10.36 5.44
N ARG A 110 -11.31 -11.27 5.02
CA ARG A 110 -11.11 -12.73 5.11
C ARG A 110 -10.03 -13.23 4.14
N LYS A 111 -9.92 -12.63 2.95
CA LYS A 111 -8.95 -13.01 1.91
C LYS A 111 -8.27 -11.77 1.34
N ILE A 112 -6.94 -11.80 1.30
CA ILE A 112 -6.13 -10.72 0.71
C ILE A 112 -5.49 -11.27 -0.56
N ARG A 113 -5.65 -10.56 -1.69
CA ARG A 113 -4.95 -10.85 -2.94
C ARG A 113 -3.94 -9.75 -3.20
N ILE A 114 -2.68 -10.11 -3.33
CA ILE A 114 -1.57 -9.18 -3.53
C ILE A 114 -1.11 -9.33 -4.97
N LEU A 115 -1.22 -8.27 -5.76
CA LEU A 115 -0.83 -8.26 -7.16
C LEU A 115 0.46 -7.45 -7.37
N GLY A 116 1.36 -7.94 -8.22
CA GLY A 116 2.50 -7.15 -8.69
C GLY A 116 3.55 -6.87 -7.61
N PHE A 117 3.57 -7.66 -6.53
CA PHE A 117 4.57 -7.57 -5.47
C PHE A 117 5.70 -8.56 -5.75
N ASP A 118 6.75 -8.07 -6.43
CA ASP A 118 7.95 -8.86 -6.73
C ASP A 118 9.02 -8.66 -5.66
N PHE A 119 9.34 -9.74 -4.95
CA PHE A 119 10.40 -9.76 -3.93
C PHE A 119 11.78 -10.15 -4.49
N ASN A 120 11.85 -10.66 -5.73
CA ASN A 120 13.05 -11.29 -6.28
C ASN A 120 13.71 -10.42 -7.35
N SER A 121 12.95 -9.64 -8.12
CA SER A 121 13.49 -8.83 -9.23
C SER A 121 12.91 -7.42 -9.27
N PRO A 122 13.13 -6.59 -8.23
CA PRO A 122 12.64 -5.23 -8.22
C PRO A 122 13.32 -4.39 -9.30
N ILE A 123 12.51 -3.54 -9.95
CA ILE A 123 12.99 -2.58 -10.94
C ILE A 123 13.58 -1.36 -10.19
N VAL A 124 14.85 -1.07 -10.43
CA VAL A 124 15.59 0.05 -9.82
C VAL A 124 16.48 0.73 -10.86
N LYS A 125 16.80 2.02 -10.64
CA LYS A 125 17.61 2.81 -11.60
C LYS A 125 19.11 2.69 -11.34
N SER A 126 19.52 2.23 -10.15
CA SER A 126 20.92 2.09 -9.78
C SER A 126 21.18 0.87 -8.89
N ARG A 127 22.46 0.46 -8.80
CA ARG A 127 22.89 -0.64 -7.91
C ARG A 127 22.72 -0.30 -6.42
N THR A 128 22.97 0.95 -6.01
CA THR A 128 22.80 1.37 -4.62
C THR A 128 21.31 1.36 -4.21
N GLU A 129 20.43 1.77 -5.12
CA GLU A 129 18.98 1.60 -4.93
C GLU A 129 18.61 0.12 -4.83
N MET A 130 19.22 -0.75 -5.64
CA MET A 130 18.99 -2.20 -5.56
C MET A 130 19.25 -2.75 -4.16
N GLU A 131 20.42 -2.45 -3.59
CA GLU A 131 20.81 -2.97 -2.28
C GLU A 131 19.86 -2.50 -1.17
N THR A 132 19.48 -1.22 -1.21
CA THR A 132 18.51 -0.65 -0.26
C THR A 132 17.13 -1.28 -0.44
N LYS A 133 16.65 -1.35 -1.69
CA LYS A 133 15.34 -1.92 -2.03
C LYS A 133 15.25 -3.38 -1.62
N MET A 134 16.29 -4.17 -1.86
CA MET A 134 16.33 -5.58 -1.45
C MET A 134 16.23 -5.75 0.06
N LYS A 135 16.91 -4.91 0.86
CA LYS A 135 16.74 -4.90 2.32
C LYS A 135 15.31 -4.56 2.74
N LYS A 136 14.69 -3.54 2.11
CA LYS A 136 13.28 -3.19 2.37
C LYS A 136 12.34 -4.37 2.04
N LEU A 137 12.58 -5.07 0.93
CA LEU A 137 11.77 -6.21 0.49
C LEU A 137 11.95 -7.44 1.39
N GLN A 138 13.13 -7.65 1.96
CA GLN A 138 13.36 -8.70 2.95
C GLN A 138 12.48 -8.46 4.19
N TRP A 139 12.44 -7.21 4.69
CA TRP A 139 11.54 -6.85 5.80
C TRP A 139 10.07 -7.04 5.45
N ALA A 140 9.64 -6.55 4.28
CA ALA A 140 8.26 -6.73 3.82
C ALA A 140 7.89 -8.22 3.71
N ARG A 141 8.80 -9.07 3.23
CA ARG A 141 8.58 -10.53 3.15
C ARG A 141 8.40 -11.14 4.54
N SER A 142 9.26 -10.79 5.50
CA SER A 142 9.14 -11.30 6.87
C SER A 142 7.83 -10.86 7.51
N LEU A 143 7.49 -9.58 7.42
CA LEU A 143 6.24 -9.05 7.99
C LEU A 143 4.98 -9.66 7.36
N LEU A 144 5.01 -9.92 6.05
CA LEU A 144 3.90 -10.59 5.37
C LEU A 144 3.80 -12.08 5.72
N SER A 145 4.92 -12.73 6.05
CA SER A 145 4.93 -14.09 6.60
C SER A 145 4.29 -14.11 7.98
N ASP A 146 4.67 -13.17 8.86
CA ASP A 146 4.07 -13.03 10.19
C ASP A 146 2.57 -12.76 10.09
N LEU A 147 2.17 -11.85 9.19
CA LEU A 147 0.77 -11.55 8.92
C LEU A 147 0.01 -12.78 8.43
N TYR A 148 0.61 -13.60 7.57
CA TYR A 148 0.02 -14.85 7.12
C TYR A 148 -0.22 -15.80 8.30
N ASP A 149 0.77 -16.03 9.14
CA ASP A 149 0.71 -16.99 10.25
C ASP A 149 -0.35 -16.61 11.29
N ILE A 150 -0.42 -15.32 11.68
CA ILE A 150 -1.46 -14.85 12.62
C ILE A 150 -2.87 -14.98 12.03
N ARG A 151 -3.00 -14.90 10.70
CA ARG A 151 -4.28 -15.02 9.99
C ARG A 151 -4.71 -16.46 9.76
N VAL A 152 -3.79 -17.44 9.74
CA VAL A 152 -4.12 -18.86 9.50
C VAL A 152 -5.13 -19.39 10.51
N GLN A 153 -4.95 -19.08 11.80
CA GLN A 153 -5.85 -19.56 12.86
C GLN A 153 -7.29 -19.08 12.67
N ARG A 154 -7.49 -17.89 12.09
CA ARG A 154 -8.80 -17.26 11.92
C ARG A 154 -9.43 -17.52 10.55
N TYR A 155 -8.62 -17.58 9.49
CA TYR A 155 -9.10 -17.56 8.09
C TYR A 155 -8.65 -18.77 7.27
N GLY A 156 -7.81 -19.64 7.81
CA GLY A 156 -7.24 -20.80 7.12
C GLY A 156 -6.04 -20.46 6.24
N ARG A 157 -5.51 -21.46 5.50
CA ARG A 157 -4.29 -21.32 4.68
C ARG A 157 -4.48 -20.49 3.40
N ASP A 158 -5.70 -20.33 2.91
CA ASP A 158 -5.99 -19.53 1.71
C ASP A 158 -6.26 -18.04 2.02
N ASN A 159 -5.70 -17.52 3.12
CA ASN A 159 -6.04 -16.19 3.63
C ASN A 159 -5.29 -15.03 2.94
N ILE A 160 -4.10 -15.28 2.40
CA ILE A 160 -3.33 -14.35 1.55
C ILE A 160 -2.90 -15.12 0.30
N ARG A 161 -3.07 -14.51 -0.87
CA ARG A 161 -2.64 -15.06 -2.16
C ARG A 161 -1.86 -14.02 -2.95
N TYR A 162 -0.67 -14.38 -3.39
CA TYR A 162 0.12 -13.58 -4.33
C TYR A 162 -0.28 -13.94 -5.77
N LEU A 163 -0.48 -12.91 -6.61
CA LEU A 163 -0.94 -13.00 -7.99
C LEU A 163 0.00 -12.27 -8.95
#